data_AF-A0A7T1I9V6-F1
#
_entry.id   AF-A0A7T1I9V6-F1
#
_cell.length_a   1.000
_cell.length_b   1.000
_cell.length_c   1.000
_cell.angle_alpha   90.00
_cell.angle_beta   90.00
_cell.angle_gamma   90.00
#
_symmetry.space_group_name_H-M   'P 1'
#
loop_
_entity.id
_entity.type
_entity.pdbx_description
1 polymer ?
#
loop_
_entity_poly.entity_id
_entity_poly.type
_entity_poly.pdbx_seq_one_letter_code
_entity_poly.pdbx_strand_id
1 'polypeptide(L)'
;MASGSPDNSSKTAVDGARTIALQMLEERGRGAVLVGVARVDTALEHLLQAVMGPGPVQGDGLFLPDRPLGSLGAKAALASRLGLIDAPVAQALAVLRKLRNAFAHSADSASLADPAHSARLAEVVSQARSNPLWDPLETVLATQPPTPHGMLDPALRDYILLITILVAFLEAMAQQLRPYQPPVVMGFSGVMVS
;
A
#
# COMPACT_ATOMS: atom_id res chain seq x y z
N MET A 1 25.33 3.54 21.70
CA MET A 1 24.01 4.20 21.69
C MET A 1 23.95 5.10 20.47
N ALA A 2 23.31 4.66 19.40
CA ALA A 2 23.13 5.47 18.19
C ALA A 2 21.81 6.23 18.35
N SER A 3 21.91 7.53 18.67
CA SER A 3 20.79 8.46 18.62
C SER A 3 20.46 8.74 17.16
N GLY A 4 19.61 7.91 16.55
CA GLY A 4 18.95 8.26 15.30
C GLY A 4 17.96 9.39 15.58
N SER A 5 18.24 10.60 15.10
CA SER A 5 17.33 11.74 15.22
C SER A 5 15.97 11.40 14.56
N PRO A 6 14.82 11.62 15.25
CA PRO A 6 13.49 11.29 14.72
C PRO A 6 13.15 12.04 13.42
N ASP A 7 13.78 13.18 13.17
CA ASP A 7 13.49 14.10 12.06
C ASP A 7 13.89 13.57 10.66
N ASN A 8 14.94 12.74 10.57
CA ASN A 8 15.42 12.26 9.26
C ASN A 8 14.51 11.17 8.66
N SER A 9 13.87 10.38 9.52
CA SER A 9 12.96 9.31 9.12
C SER A 9 11.66 9.85 8.50
N SER A 10 11.10 10.91 9.11
CA SER A 10 9.91 11.59 8.61
C SER A 10 10.18 12.28 7.27
N LYS A 11 11.32 12.97 7.13
CA LYS A 11 11.71 13.62 5.87
C LYS A 11 11.89 12.62 4.72
N THR A 12 12.54 11.48 4.98
CA THR A 12 12.74 10.42 3.97
C THR A 12 11.40 9.80 3.53
N ALA A 13 10.48 9.58 4.47
CA ALA A 13 9.13 9.12 4.16
C ALA A 13 8.34 10.12 3.29
N VAL A 14 8.47 11.42 3.59
CA VAL A 14 7.86 12.50 2.79
C VAL A 14 8.43 12.55 1.37
N ASP A 15 9.74 12.45 1.19
CA ASP A 15 10.38 12.50 -0.13
C ASP A 15 10.03 11.26 -0.99
N GLY A 16 9.99 10.08 -0.36
CA GLY A 16 9.54 8.85 -1.01
C GLY A 16 8.06 8.93 -1.41
N ALA A 17 7.21 9.36 -0.49
CA ALA A 17 5.78 9.58 -0.74
C ALA A 17 5.56 10.59 -1.89
N ARG A 18 6.28 11.71 -1.87
CA ARG A 18 6.24 12.71 -2.95
C ARG A 18 6.56 12.09 -4.30
N THR A 19 7.61 11.28 -4.38
CA THR A 19 8.01 10.62 -5.64
C THR A 19 6.91 9.71 -6.17
N ILE A 20 6.30 8.90 -5.30
CA ILE A 20 5.19 8.01 -5.67
C ILE A 20 3.98 8.82 -6.17
N ALA A 21 3.60 9.88 -5.46
CA ALA A 21 2.48 10.72 -5.82
C ALA A 21 2.65 11.36 -7.21
N LEU A 22 3.86 11.85 -7.52
CA LEU A 22 4.19 12.42 -8.83
C LEU A 22 4.16 11.37 -9.95
N GLN A 23 4.71 10.16 -9.71
CA GLN A 23 4.62 9.07 -10.70
C GLN A 23 3.17 8.65 -10.95
N MET A 24 2.31 8.69 -9.94
CA MET A 24 0.89 8.37 -10.11
C MET A 24 0.12 9.46 -10.86
N LEU A 25 0.56 10.73 -10.83
CA LEU A 25 -0.05 11.80 -11.62
C LEU A 25 0.20 11.66 -13.13
N GLU A 26 1.30 11.02 -13.51
CA GLU A 26 1.59 10.71 -14.92
C GLU A 26 0.57 9.70 -15.47
N GLU A 27 0.09 8.80 -14.61
CA GLU A 27 -0.97 7.85 -14.91
C GLU A 27 -2.36 8.51 -14.80
N ARG A 28 -3.32 8.11 -15.65
CA ARG A 28 -4.69 8.65 -15.61
C ARG A 28 -5.77 7.60 -15.74
N GLY A 29 -6.95 7.95 -15.26
CA GLY A 29 -8.17 7.15 -15.37
C GLY A 29 -7.94 5.72 -14.88
N ARG A 30 -8.22 4.75 -15.74
CA ARG A 30 -8.02 3.32 -15.45
C ARG A 30 -6.57 2.95 -15.13
N GLY A 31 -5.59 3.55 -15.81
CA GLY A 31 -4.16 3.28 -15.59
C GLY A 31 -3.74 3.61 -14.16
N ALA A 32 -4.10 4.79 -13.69
CA ALA A 32 -3.79 5.24 -12.33
C ALA A 32 -4.34 4.30 -11.26
N VAL A 33 -5.59 3.83 -11.43
CA VAL A 33 -6.21 2.89 -10.48
C VAL A 33 -5.46 1.57 -10.47
N LEU A 34 -5.23 0.95 -11.63
CA LEU A 34 -4.59 -0.36 -11.71
C LEU A 34 -3.14 -0.32 -11.21
N VAL A 35 -2.38 0.70 -11.62
CA VAL A 35 -0.98 0.91 -11.18
C VAL A 35 -0.93 1.20 -9.69
N GLY A 36 -1.82 2.05 -9.16
CA GLY A 36 -1.87 2.37 -7.74
C GLY A 36 -2.12 1.14 -6.86
N VAL A 37 -3.12 0.32 -7.22
CA VAL A 37 -3.39 -0.92 -6.46
C VAL A 37 -2.25 -1.92 -6.59
N ALA A 38 -1.62 -2.03 -7.77
CA ALA A 38 -0.44 -2.89 -7.93
C ALA A 38 0.72 -2.47 -7.03
N ARG A 39 0.98 -1.16 -6.89
CA ARG A 39 2.02 -0.64 -5.98
C ARG A 39 1.74 -0.98 -4.52
N VAL A 40 0.49 -0.83 -4.08
CA VAL A 40 0.09 -1.25 -2.71
C VAL A 40 0.25 -2.75 -2.53
N ASP A 41 -0.11 -3.55 -3.53
CA ASP A 41 0.02 -5.00 -3.49
C ASP A 41 1.49 -5.46 -3.37
N THR A 42 2.40 -4.80 -4.09
CA THR A 42 3.84 -5.01 -3.98
C THR A 42 4.39 -4.57 -2.62
N ALA A 43 4.01 -3.38 -2.14
CA ALA A 43 4.47 -2.89 -0.83
C ALA A 43 4.00 -3.80 0.33
N LEU A 44 2.77 -4.32 0.23
CA LEU A 44 2.23 -5.27 1.20
C LEU A 44 2.96 -6.63 1.15
N GLU A 45 3.41 -7.05 -0.02
CA GLU A 45 4.26 -8.23 -0.18
C GLU A 45 5.63 -8.03 0.46
N HIS A 46 6.28 -6.89 0.21
CA HIS A 46 7.54 -6.55 0.88
C HIS A 46 7.38 -6.55 2.41
N LEU A 47 6.28 -6.00 2.92
CA LEU A 47 5.96 -6.02 4.35
C LEU A 47 5.88 -7.45 4.91
N LEU A 48 5.21 -8.35 4.20
CA LEU A 48 5.09 -9.75 4.61
C LEU A 48 6.42 -10.48 4.52
N GLN A 49 7.20 -10.25 3.46
CA GLN A 49 8.53 -10.83 3.30
C GLN A 49 9.49 -10.38 4.42
N ALA A 50 9.39 -9.13 4.87
CA ALA A 50 10.22 -8.60 5.95
C ALA A 50 10.05 -9.32 7.30
N VAL A 51 8.89 -9.94 7.54
CA VAL A 51 8.62 -10.73 8.75
C VAL A 51 8.77 -12.24 8.55
N MET A 52 8.95 -12.69 7.31
CA MET A 52 9.18 -14.10 7.00
C MET A 52 10.66 -14.46 7.17
N GLY A 53 10.93 -15.72 7.51
CA GLY A 53 12.28 -16.26 7.42
C GLY A 53 12.81 -16.23 5.98
N PRO A 54 14.12 -16.44 5.78
CA PRO A 54 14.70 -16.44 4.44
C PRO A 54 13.98 -17.45 3.54
N GLY A 55 13.53 -16.98 2.38
CA GLY A 55 12.91 -17.82 1.36
C GLY A 55 13.90 -18.79 0.71
N PRO A 56 13.40 -19.77 -0.05
CA PRO A 56 14.24 -20.69 -0.81
C PRO A 56 15.08 -19.95 -1.88
N VAL A 57 16.29 -20.45 -2.14
CA VAL A 57 17.30 -19.84 -3.04
C VAL A 57 16.79 -19.60 -4.47
N GLN A 58 15.77 -20.34 -4.92
CA GLN A 58 15.19 -20.26 -6.27
C GLN A 58 14.01 -19.29 -6.41
N GLY A 59 13.81 -18.41 -5.43
CA GLY A 59 12.73 -17.41 -5.42
C GLY A 59 11.52 -17.89 -4.63
N ASP A 60 10.91 -16.96 -3.90
CA ASP A 60 9.76 -17.25 -3.06
C ASP A 60 8.48 -17.37 -3.91
N GLY A 61 8.13 -18.61 -4.27
CA GLY A 61 6.92 -18.89 -5.01
C GLY A 61 5.62 -18.59 -4.26
N LEU A 62 5.66 -18.24 -2.97
CA LEU A 62 4.46 -18.04 -2.13
C LEU A 62 3.55 -16.92 -2.65
N PHE A 63 4.13 -15.89 -3.28
CA PHE A 63 3.47 -14.68 -3.74
C PHE A 63 3.14 -14.68 -5.24
N LEU A 64 3.51 -15.72 -5.98
CA LEU A 64 3.16 -15.82 -7.39
C LEU A 64 1.63 -15.90 -7.56
N PRO A 65 1.09 -15.50 -8.73
CA PRO A 65 -0.32 -15.70 -9.05
C PRO A 65 -0.76 -17.16 -8.80
N ASP A 66 -1.99 -17.33 -8.32
CA ASP A 66 -2.60 -18.62 -7.97
C ASP A 66 -1.92 -19.40 -6.83
N ARG A 67 -1.00 -18.76 -6.09
CA ARG A 67 -0.38 -19.30 -4.88
C ARG A 67 -1.05 -18.74 -3.62
N PRO A 68 -0.77 -19.30 -2.41
CA PRO A 68 -1.49 -18.94 -1.19
C PRO A 68 -1.51 -17.44 -0.88
N LEU A 69 -0.45 -16.70 -1.20
CA LEU A 69 -0.37 -15.24 -1.03
C LEU A 69 -0.32 -14.49 -2.37
N GLY A 70 -0.78 -15.11 -3.46
CA GLY A 70 -0.79 -14.54 -4.81
C GLY A 70 -1.86 -13.46 -5.05
N SER A 71 -2.67 -13.13 -4.06
CA SER A 71 -3.71 -12.10 -4.19
C SER A 71 -3.62 -11.06 -3.08
N LEU A 72 -3.95 -9.81 -3.42
CA LEU A 72 -4.05 -8.70 -2.47
C LEU A 72 -4.92 -9.03 -1.26
N GLY A 73 -6.03 -9.73 -1.48
CA GLY A 73 -6.94 -10.14 -0.41
C GLY A 73 -6.29 -11.13 0.58
N ALA A 74 -5.56 -12.11 0.07
CA ALA A 74 -4.86 -13.08 0.91
C ALA A 74 -3.71 -12.42 1.70
N LYS A 75 -2.93 -11.54 1.05
CA LYS A 75 -1.89 -10.76 1.70
C LYS A 75 -2.46 -9.86 2.81
N ALA A 76 -3.54 -9.13 2.53
CA ALA A 76 -4.20 -8.27 3.52
C ALA A 76 -4.74 -9.05 4.72
N ALA A 77 -5.36 -10.21 4.48
CA ALA A 77 -5.86 -11.07 5.54
C ALA A 77 -4.72 -11.57 6.44
N LEU A 78 -3.61 -12.03 5.85
CA LEU A 78 -2.45 -12.47 6.62
C LEU A 78 -1.81 -11.32 7.41
N ALA A 79 -1.57 -10.17 6.78
CA ALA A 79 -0.98 -9.01 7.43
C ALA A 79 -1.82 -8.54 8.64
N SER A 80 -3.15 -8.52 8.51
CA SER A 80 -4.05 -8.20 9.62
C SER A 80 -3.98 -9.24 10.74
N ARG A 81 -3.91 -10.54 10.42
CA ARG A 81 -3.80 -11.61 11.42
C ARG A 81 -2.47 -11.61 12.16
N LEU A 82 -1.40 -11.16 11.52
CA LEU A 82 -0.09 -10.97 12.13
C LEU A 82 0.02 -9.65 12.93
N GLY A 83 -1.03 -8.81 12.93
CA GLY A 83 -1.01 -7.51 13.60
C GLY A 83 -0.12 -6.47 12.93
N LEU A 84 0.24 -6.66 11.66
CA LEU A 84 1.07 -5.72 10.90
C LEU A 84 0.26 -4.53 10.37
N ILE A 85 -1.06 -4.69 10.25
CA ILE A 85 -1.98 -3.63 9.85
C ILE A 85 -3.22 -3.68 10.74
N ASP A 86 -3.78 -2.51 11.01
CA ASP A 86 -5.00 -2.36 11.78
C ASP A 86 -6.27 -2.51 10.92
N ALA A 87 -7.44 -2.41 11.55
CA ALA A 87 -8.72 -2.55 10.87
C ALA A 87 -8.98 -1.46 9.81
N PRO A 88 -8.71 -0.16 10.06
CA PRO A 88 -8.73 0.89 9.03
C PRO A 88 -7.93 0.55 7.76
N VAL A 89 -6.67 0.14 7.92
CA VAL A 89 -5.81 -0.20 6.77
C VAL A 89 -6.35 -1.44 6.06
N ALA A 90 -6.77 -2.48 6.79
CA ALA A 90 -7.37 -3.66 6.18
C ALA A 90 -8.66 -3.34 5.38
N GLN A 91 -9.48 -2.42 5.88
CA GLN A 91 -10.66 -1.92 5.17
C GLN A 91 -10.27 -1.20 3.88
N ALA A 92 -9.26 -0.32 3.93
CA ALA A 92 -8.73 0.36 2.75
C ALA A 92 -8.28 -0.63 1.68
N LEU A 93 -7.49 -1.66 2.03
CA LEU A 93 -7.05 -2.70 1.10
C LEU A 93 -8.24 -3.46 0.47
N ALA A 94 -9.29 -3.73 1.24
CA ALA A 94 -10.49 -4.37 0.73
C ALA A 94 -11.25 -3.49 -0.27
N VAL A 95 -11.32 -2.18 -0.04
CA VAL A 95 -11.89 -1.19 -0.98
C VAL A 95 -11.05 -1.13 -2.25
N LEU A 96 -9.72 -1.03 -2.14
CA LEU A 96 -8.81 -0.99 -3.28
C LEU A 96 -8.91 -2.24 -4.15
N ARG A 97 -9.04 -3.43 -3.54
CA ARG A 97 -9.29 -4.68 -4.27
C ARG A 97 -10.59 -4.62 -5.08
N LYS A 98 -11.69 -4.15 -4.46
CA LYS A 98 -12.98 -4.01 -5.15
C LYS A 98 -12.89 -3.01 -6.30
N LEU A 99 -12.17 -1.91 -6.09
CA LEU A 99 -11.96 -0.88 -7.09
C LEU A 99 -11.15 -1.40 -8.28
N ARG A 100 -10.01 -2.05 -8.04
CA ARG A 100 -9.21 -2.72 -9.08
C ARG A 100 -10.07 -3.68 -9.90
N ASN A 101 -10.86 -4.53 -9.23
CA ASN A 101 -11.68 -5.52 -9.93
C ASN A 101 -12.74 -4.85 -10.82
N ALA A 102 -13.40 -3.78 -10.33
CA ALA A 102 -14.34 -3.01 -11.13
C ALA A 102 -13.64 -2.43 -12.37
N PHE A 103 -12.52 -1.74 -12.20
CA PHE A 103 -11.78 -1.13 -13.31
C PHE A 103 -11.14 -2.16 -14.27
N ALA A 104 -10.81 -3.35 -13.80
CA ALA A 104 -10.25 -4.42 -14.62
C ALA A 104 -11.32 -5.10 -15.49
N HIS A 105 -12.54 -5.26 -14.97
CA HIS A 105 -13.64 -5.97 -15.63
C HIS A 105 -14.65 -5.08 -16.36
N SER A 106 -14.62 -3.76 -16.16
CA SER A 106 -15.44 -2.84 -16.95
C SER A 106 -14.94 -2.78 -18.39
N ALA A 107 -15.80 -3.17 -19.34
CA ALA A 107 -15.59 -2.99 -20.77
C ALA A 107 -15.72 -1.50 -21.19
N ASP A 108 -16.49 -0.72 -20.43
CA ASP A 108 -16.66 0.73 -20.59
C ASP A 108 -15.78 1.54 -19.62
N SER A 109 -15.68 2.85 -19.84
CA SER A 109 -14.87 3.82 -19.10
C SER A 109 -15.27 3.98 -17.63
N ALA A 110 -14.89 3.02 -16.77
CA ALA A 110 -15.04 3.13 -15.32
C ALA A 110 -14.37 4.41 -14.79
N SER A 111 -15.07 5.12 -13.91
CA SER A 111 -14.62 6.39 -13.36
C SER A 111 -14.58 6.37 -11.84
N LEU A 112 -13.59 7.04 -11.25
CA LEU A 112 -13.53 7.25 -9.80
C LEU A 112 -14.68 8.16 -9.33
N ALA A 113 -15.21 8.99 -10.23
CA ALA A 113 -16.35 9.86 -9.95
C ALA A 113 -17.69 9.11 -9.91
N ASP A 114 -17.75 7.85 -10.37
CA ASP A 114 -18.98 7.06 -10.29
C ASP A 114 -19.43 6.93 -8.83
N PRO A 115 -20.72 7.12 -8.49
CA PRO A 115 -21.20 7.12 -7.11
C PRO A 115 -20.81 5.87 -6.32
N ALA A 116 -20.77 4.70 -6.97
CA ALA A 116 -20.38 3.44 -6.35
C ALA A 116 -18.90 3.37 -5.97
N HIS A 117 -18.02 4.04 -6.72
CA HIS A 117 -16.58 4.08 -6.48
C HIS A 117 -16.23 5.21 -5.50
N SER A 118 -16.74 6.42 -5.75
CA SER A 118 -16.49 7.60 -4.93
C SER A 118 -16.98 7.43 -3.49
N ALA A 119 -18.16 6.85 -3.25
CA ALA A 119 -18.68 6.64 -1.89
C ALA A 119 -17.78 5.69 -1.07
N ARG A 120 -17.29 4.61 -1.69
CA ARG A 120 -16.37 3.66 -1.03
C ARG A 120 -15.00 4.29 -0.76
N LEU A 121 -14.51 5.09 -1.70
CA LEU A 121 -13.25 5.80 -1.57
C LEU A 121 -13.32 6.87 -0.48
N ALA A 122 -14.40 7.63 -0.43
CA ALA A 122 -14.62 8.69 0.56
C ALA A 122 -14.56 8.17 2.01
N GLU A 123 -15.13 6.98 2.27
CA GLU A 123 -15.09 6.36 3.59
C GLU A 123 -13.64 6.14 4.06
N VAL A 124 -12.81 5.51 3.24
CA VAL A 124 -11.42 5.19 3.60
C VAL A 124 -10.50 6.43 3.55
N VAL A 125 -10.79 7.38 2.66
CA VAL A 125 -10.10 8.67 2.58
C VAL A 125 -10.34 9.51 3.84
N SER A 126 -11.55 9.47 4.40
CA SER A 126 -11.84 10.19 5.65
C SER A 126 -10.92 9.76 6.80
N GLN A 127 -10.57 8.47 6.85
CA GLN A 127 -9.62 7.92 7.82
C GLN A 127 -8.19 8.35 7.47
N ALA A 128 -7.80 8.26 6.19
CA ALA A 128 -6.46 8.63 5.72
C ALA A 128 -6.12 10.12 5.90
N ARG A 129 -7.12 11.02 5.92
CA ARG A 129 -6.95 12.46 6.18
C ARG A 129 -6.37 12.78 7.57
N SER A 130 -6.48 11.85 8.53
CA SER A 130 -5.83 12.01 9.83
C SER A 130 -4.32 11.77 9.79
N ASN A 131 -3.79 11.28 8.67
CA ASN A 131 -2.38 10.98 8.51
C ASN A 131 -1.55 12.28 8.36
N PRO A 132 -0.42 12.44 9.08
CA PRO A 132 0.42 13.63 8.99
C PRO A 132 1.00 13.92 7.59
N LEU A 133 1.07 12.92 6.71
CA LEU A 133 1.53 13.09 5.34
C LEU A 133 0.45 13.65 4.40
N TRP A 134 -0.82 13.70 4.82
CA TRP A 134 -1.92 14.13 3.97
C TRP A 134 -1.74 15.56 3.46
N ASP A 135 -1.70 16.55 4.36
CA ASP A 135 -1.63 17.98 3.98
C ASP A 135 -0.34 18.33 3.21
N PRO A 136 0.86 17.83 3.59
CA PRO A 136 2.08 18.06 2.81
C PRO A 136 1.97 17.52 1.38
N LEU A 137 1.45 16.30 1.21
CA LEU A 137 1.31 15.70 -0.12
C LEU A 137 0.22 16.39 -0.94
N GLU A 138 -0.90 16.77 -0.32
CA GLU A 138 -1.96 17.53 -0.99
C GLU A 138 -1.43 18.86 -1.52
N THR A 139 -0.63 19.56 -0.72
CA THR A 139 0.04 20.81 -1.13
C THR A 139 0.97 20.57 -2.32
N VAL A 140 1.77 19.50 -2.30
CA VAL A 140 2.66 19.15 -3.42
C VAL A 140 1.88 18.88 -4.70
N LEU A 141 0.76 18.15 -4.62
CA LEU A 141 -0.10 17.87 -5.77
C LEU A 141 -0.77 19.16 -6.29
N ALA A 142 -1.21 20.05 -5.41
CA ALA A 142 -1.85 21.31 -5.79
C ALA A 142 -0.89 22.31 -6.46
N THR A 143 0.40 22.27 -6.14
CA THR A 143 1.43 23.13 -6.75
C THR A 143 1.95 22.62 -8.10
N GLN A 144 1.52 21.45 -8.55
CA GLN A 144 1.94 20.95 -9.87
C GLN A 144 1.38 21.82 -11.00
N PRO A 145 2.18 22.12 -12.03
CA PRO A 145 1.72 22.91 -13.16
C PRO A 145 0.49 22.25 -13.81
N PRO A 146 -0.43 23.05 -14.38
CA PRO A 146 -1.57 22.51 -15.09
C PRO A 146 -1.07 21.58 -16.18
N THR A 147 -1.43 20.31 -16.05
CA THR A 147 -1.10 19.31 -17.06
C THR A 147 -1.79 19.66 -18.39
N PRO A 148 -1.31 19.16 -19.55
CA PRO A 148 -1.92 19.43 -20.86
C PRO A 148 -3.40 19.05 -20.97
N HIS A 149 -3.93 18.34 -19.98
CA HIS A 149 -5.23 17.70 -19.94
C HIS A 149 -6.13 18.29 -18.84
N GLY A 150 -5.82 19.50 -18.33
CA GLY A 150 -6.65 20.22 -17.37
C GLY A 150 -6.32 19.99 -15.90
N MET A 151 -7.24 20.40 -15.01
CA MET A 151 -7.12 20.22 -13.55
C MET A 151 -7.30 18.76 -13.15
N LEU A 152 -6.62 18.34 -12.08
CA LEU A 152 -6.76 17.01 -11.51
C LEU A 152 -8.13 16.83 -10.84
N ASP A 153 -8.87 15.82 -11.28
CA ASP A 153 -10.14 15.38 -10.69
C ASP A 153 -9.98 15.14 -9.16
N PRO A 154 -10.86 15.70 -8.30
CA PRO A 154 -10.78 15.51 -6.86
C PRO A 154 -10.76 14.05 -6.43
N ALA A 155 -11.53 13.17 -7.07
CA ALA A 155 -11.57 11.75 -6.70
C ALA A 155 -10.24 11.05 -7.03
N LEU A 156 -9.64 11.38 -8.18
CA LEU A 156 -8.29 10.92 -8.52
C LEU A 156 -7.23 11.46 -7.57
N ARG A 157 -7.32 12.72 -7.13
CA ARG A 157 -6.40 13.30 -6.13
C ARG A 157 -6.45 12.54 -4.81
N ASP A 158 -7.65 12.36 -4.26
CA ASP A 158 -7.86 11.64 -3.01
C ASP A 158 -7.35 10.20 -3.11
N TYR A 159 -7.58 9.55 -4.26
CA TYR A 159 -7.04 8.23 -4.56
C TYR A 159 -5.51 8.19 -4.56
N ILE A 160 -4.84 9.14 -5.24
CA ILE A 160 -3.38 9.22 -5.30
C ILE A 160 -2.80 9.41 -3.90
N LEU A 161 -3.39 10.30 -3.10
CA LEU A 161 -2.96 10.53 -1.71
C LEU A 161 -3.09 9.27 -0.86
N LEU A 162 -4.23 8.59 -0.93
CA LEU A 162 -4.45 7.33 -0.21
C LEU A 162 -3.41 6.27 -0.59
N ILE A 163 -3.20 6.02 -1.88
CA ILE A 163 -2.21 5.04 -2.36
C ILE A 163 -0.81 5.41 -1.88
N THR A 164 -0.45 6.69 -2.02
CA THR A 164 0.88 7.18 -1.65
C THR A 164 1.16 6.95 -0.17
N ILE A 165 0.21 7.29 0.70
CA ILE A 165 0.34 7.09 2.15
C ILE A 165 0.47 5.60 2.45
N LEU A 166 -0.40 4.76 1.90
CA LEU A 166 -0.33 3.30 2.12
C LEU A 166 1.03 2.73 1.71
N VAL A 167 1.51 3.03 0.49
CA VAL A 167 2.81 2.52 0.01
C VAL A 167 3.94 3.03 0.90
N ALA A 168 3.98 4.32 1.22
CA ALA A 168 5.04 4.91 2.01
C ALA A 168 5.16 4.24 3.40
N PHE A 169 4.04 4.02 4.09
CA PHE A 169 4.05 3.39 5.41
C PHE A 169 4.33 1.89 5.34
N LEU A 170 3.78 1.16 4.37
CA LEU A 170 4.05 -0.27 4.18
C LEU A 170 5.55 -0.52 3.94
N GLU A 171 6.18 0.27 3.06
CA GLU A 171 7.61 0.19 2.77
C GLU A 171 8.47 0.61 3.97
N ALA A 172 8.11 1.71 4.65
CA ALA A 172 8.84 2.17 5.83
C ALA A 172 8.78 1.13 6.96
N MET A 173 7.66 0.43 7.12
CA MET A 173 7.52 -0.69 8.05
C MET A 173 8.36 -1.89 7.62
N ALA A 174 8.31 -2.28 6.35
CA ALA A 174 9.09 -3.40 5.81
C ALA A 174 10.60 -3.21 6.06
N GLN A 175 11.11 -1.99 5.95
CA GLN A 175 12.51 -1.66 6.22
C GLN A 175 12.92 -1.74 7.71
N GLN A 176 11.96 -1.63 8.63
CA GLN A 176 12.21 -1.63 10.07
C GLN A 176 11.95 -2.98 10.73
N LEU A 177 11.09 -3.80 10.12
CA LEU A 177 10.75 -5.12 10.61
C LEU A 177 11.93 -6.10 10.46
N ARG A 178 11.88 -7.14 11.28
CA ARG A 178 12.81 -8.27 11.21
C ARG A 178 11.99 -9.55 11.08
N PRO A 179 12.57 -10.61 10.50
CA PRO A 179 11.96 -11.91 10.46
C PRO A 179 11.46 -12.35 11.85
N TYR A 180 10.21 -12.81 11.91
CA TYR A 180 9.63 -13.33 13.13
C TYR A 180 10.39 -14.59 13.57
N GLN A 181 10.85 -14.58 14.82
CA GLN A 181 11.47 -15.73 15.46
C GLN A 181 10.49 -16.30 16.49
N PRO A 182 9.83 -17.43 16.21
CA PRO A 182 8.98 -18.06 17.21
C PRO A 182 9.82 -18.47 18.42
N PRO A 183 9.30 -18.36 19.65
CA PRO A 183 10.04 -18.74 20.86
C PRO A 183 10.38 -20.23 20.90
N VAL A 184 9.66 -21.02 20.11
CA VAL A 184 9.76 -22.47 20.07
C VAL A 184 9.62 -22.94 18.62
N VAL A 185 10.54 -23.81 18.20
CA VAL A 185 10.51 -24.46 16.88
C VAL A 185 10.47 -25.98 17.05
N MET A 186 9.82 -26.66 16.11
CA MET A 186 9.78 -28.11 16.06
C MET A 186 10.98 -28.63 15.26
N GLY A 187 11.75 -29.54 15.85
CA GLY A 187 12.76 -30.35 15.17
C GLY A 187 12.43 -31.83 15.29
N PHE A 188 13.03 -32.66 14.43
CA PHE A 188 12.84 -34.12 14.50
C PHE A 188 13.32 -34.73 15.83
N SER A 189 14.26 -34.07 16.51
CA SER A 189 14.75 -34.48 17.83
C SER A 189 13.91 -33.97 19.00
N GLY A 190 12.88 -33.14 18.75
CA GLY A 190 12.01 -32.59 19.78
C GLY A 190 11.70 -31.09 19.59
N VAL A 191 11.14 -30.51 20.64
CA VAL A 191 10.77 -29.09 20.71
C VAL A 191 12.01 -28.29 21.13
N MET A 192 12.45 -27.34 20.30
CA MET A 192 13.64 -26.51 20.55
C MET A 192 13.22 -25.09 20.91
N VAL A 193 13.84 -24.51 21.93
CA VAL A 193 13.64 -23.10 22.30
C VAL A 193 14.61 -22.26 21.47
N SER A 194 14.10 -21.22 20.81
CA SER A 194 14.89 -20.32 19.95
C SER A 194 15.49 -19.15 20.71
#